data_AF-A0A1J9QH64-F1
#
_entry.id   AF-A0A1J9QH64-F1
#
_cell.length_a   1.000
_cell.length_b   1.000
_cell.length_c   1.000
_cell.angle_alpha   90.00
_cell.angle_beta   90.00
_cell.angle_gamma   90.00
#
_symmetry.space_group_name_H-M   'P 1'
#
loop_
_entity.id
_entity.type
_entity.pdbx_description
1 polymer ?
#
loop_
_entity_poly.entity_id
_entity_poly.type
_entity_poly.pdbx_seq_one_letter_code
_entity_poly.pdbx_strand_id
1 'polypeptide(L)'
;MSVLSVHASAAHSFSNPSVQSITLLPNLGAQGDAHAGATVQHRSRLHIRPPPPNLRQVHLLHAEILAERRGTKLRFIDGHTNADDGGGDGDGDWTAEPVCAN
;
A
#
# COMPACT_ATOMS: atom_id res chain seq x y z
N MET A 1 -7.22 17.49 -8.60
CA MET A 1 -6.72 16.58 -7.55
C MET A 1 -6.66 15.20 -8.16
N SER A 2 -5.47 14.60 -8.25
CA SER A 2 -5.25 13.28 -8.85
C SER A 2 -4.64 12.33 -7.82
N VAL A 3 -4.90 11.03 -7.98
CA VAL A 3 -4.23 9.97 -7.23
C VAL A 3 -3.09 9.46 -8.10
N LEU A 4 -1.86 9.45 -7.57
CA LEU A 4 -0.67 9.04 -8.34
C LEU A 4 -0.43 7.53 -8.32
N SER A 5 -0.74 6.88 -7.20
CA SER A 5 -0.63 5.43 -7.04
C SER A 5 -1.58 4.94 -5.95
N VAL A 6 -1.86 3.64 -5.97
CA VAL A 6 -2.63 2.94 -4.94
C VAL A 6 -1.88 1.71 -4.47
N HIS A 7 -2.06 1.38 -3.20
CA HIS A 7 -1.33 0.31 -2.52
C HIS A 7 -2.28 -0.44 -1.61
N ALA A 8 -2.22 -1.77 -1.62
CA ALA A 8 -3.05 -2.64 -0.79
C ALA A 8 -2.31 -3.93 -0.42
N SER A 9 -2.61 -4.51 0.73
CA SER A 9 -2.04 -5.78 1.17
C SER A 9 -3.05 -6.59 1.96
N ALA A 10 -3.14 -7.89 1.70
CA ALA A 10 -3.93 -8.82 2.51
C ALA A 10 -3.30 -9.09 3.89
N ALA A 11 -2.04 -8.68 4.11
CA ALA A 11 -1.32 -8.85 5.36
C ALA A 11 -1.18 -7.52 6.13
N HIS A 12 -1.14 -7.59 7.47
CA HIS A 12 -0.79 -6.46 8.34
C HIS A 12 0.73 -6.20 8.32
N SER A 13 1.27 -5.92 7.14
CA SER A 13 2.67 -5.53 6.93
C SER A 13 2.86 -4.03 7.03
N PHE A 14 4.07 -3.58 7.38
CA PHE A 14 4.39 -2.15 7.40
C PHE A 14 4.34 -1.52 6.00
N SER A 15 4.60 -2.33 4.96
CA SER A 15 4.61 -1.90 3.57
C SER A 15 3.49 -2.57 2.80
N ASN A 16 2.80 -1.77 1.97
CA ASN A 16 1.83 -2.25 1.01
C ASN A 16 2.42 -2.17 -0.41
N PRO A 17 2.41 -3.26 -1.19
CA PRO A 17 2.85 -3.22 -2.57
C PRO A 17 1.97 -2.29 -3.41
N SER A 18 2.55 -1.71 -4.46
CA SER A 18 1.79 -0.95 -5.46
C SER A 18 0.88 -1.90 -6.25
N VAL A 19 -0.35 -1.49 -6.49
CA VAL A 19 -1.31 -2.22 -7.33
C VAL A 19 -1.84 -1.32 -8.42
N GLN A 20 -2.29 -1.88 -9.54
CA GLN A 20 -2.80 -1.09 -10.67
C GLN A 20 -4.11 -0.38 -10.35
N SER A 21 -4.95 -1.00 -9.52
CA SER A 21 -6.25 -0.46 -9.11
C SER A 21 -6.68 -1.04 -7.78
N ILE A 22 -7.55 -0.32 -7.07
CA ILE A 22 -8.26 -0.81 -5.88
C ILE A 22 -9.77 -0.61 -6.04
N THR A 23 -10.55 -1.48 -5.43
CA THR A 23 -12.02 -1.34 -5.36
C THR A 23 -12.41 -0.89 -3.96
N LEU A 24 -13.08 0.25 -3.85
CA LEU A 24 -13.59 0.75 -2.58
C LEU A 24 -14.97 0.16 -2.29
N LEU A 25 -15.08 -0.54 -1.17
CA LEU A 25 -16.31 -1.11 -0.65
C LEU A 25 -16.94 -0.12 0.35
N PRO A 26 -18.21 0.27 0.18
CA PRO A 26 -18.87 1.22 1.06
C PRO A 26 -18.79 0.79 2.53
N ASN A 27 -18.31 1.70 3.38
CA ASN A 27 -18.16 1.49 4.82
C ASN A 27 -17.27 0.28 5.20
N LEU A 28 -16.47 -0.25 4.27
CA LEU A 28 -15.59 -1.39 4.51
C LEU A 28 -14.13 -1.11 4.12
N GLY A 29 -13.85 -0.20 3.19
CA GLY A 29 -12.49 0.13 2.76
C GLY A 29 -12.10 -0.55 1.45
N ALA A 30 -10.80 -0.76 1.21
CA ALA A 30 -10.31 -1.37 -0.02
C ALA A 30 -10.51 -2.89 -0.01
N GLN A 31 -11.09 -3.44 -1.09
CA GLN A 31 -11.27 -4.87 -1.25
C GLN A 31 -9.93 -5.61 -1.18
N GLY A 32 -9.84 -6.62 -0.30
CA GLY A 32 -8.64 -7.43 -0.13
C GLY A 32 -7.55 -6.81 0.74
N ASP A 33 -7.74 -5.60 1.27
CA ASP A 33 -6.81 -5.01 2.24
C ASP A 33 -7.06 -5.53 3.66
N ALA A 34 -5.99 -5.77 4.41
CA ALA A 34 -6.02 -6.28 5.78
C ALA A 34 -6.82 -5.39 6.75
N HIS A 35 -6.84 -4.09 6.48
CA HIS A 35 -7.54 -3.10 7.32
C HIS A 35 -9.01 -2.94 6.95
N ALA A 36 -9.51 -3.65 5.93
CA ALA A 36 -10.91 -3.59 5.55
C ALA A 36 -11.82 -4.16 6.65
N GLY A 37 -12.98 -3.54 6.84
CA GLY A 37 -13.98 -3.96 7.82
C GLY A 37 -14.70 -2.78 8.47
N ALA A 38 -15.92 -3.03 8.94
CA ALA A 38 -16.79 -2.01 9.54
C ALA A 38 -16.29 -1.52 10.91
N THR A 39 -15.52 -2.33 11.62
CA THR A 39 -15.06 -2.07 12.99
C THR A 39 -13.54 -2.11 13.10
N VAL A 40 -12.97 -1.32 14.00
CA VAL A 40 -11.51 -1.27 14.16
C VAL A 40 -10.96 -2.61 14.66
N GLN A 41 -9.84 -3.06 14.08
CA GLN A 41 -9.18 -4.30 14.47
C GLN A 41 -8.10 -4.11 15.56
N HIS A 42 -7.93 -2.89 16.07
CA HIS A 42 -6.85 -2.57 17.00
C HIS A 42 -7.05 -3.25 18.35
N ARG A 43 -6.05 -4.02 18.80
CA ARG A 43 -6.10 -4.83 20.04
C ARG A 43 -6.53 -4.04 21.28
N SER A 44 -6.12 -2.77 21.38
CA SER A 44 -6.50 -1.92 22.52
C SER A 44 -8.00 -1.62 22.61
N ARG A 45 -8.74 -1.76 21.51
CA ARG A 45 -10.16 -1.41 21.41
C ARG A 45 -11.08 -2.65 21.39
N LEU A 46 -10.52 -3.86 21.51
CA LEU A 46 -11.28 -5.11 21.53
C LEU A 46 -12.28 -5.19 22.69
N HIS A 47 -11.99 -4.50 23.81
CA HIS A 47 -12.84 -4.51 25.00
C HIS A 47 -14.03 -3.52 24.91
N ILE A 48 -14.09 -2.67 23.88
CA ILE A 48 -15.14 -1.66 23.75
C ILE A 48 -16.40 -2.29 23.13
N ARG A 49 -17.56 -2.03 23.74
CA ARG A 49 -18.88 -2.55 23.31
C ARG A 49 -19.88 -1.38 23.19
N PRO A 50 -20.49 -1.14 22.01
CA PRO A 50 -20.27 -1.85 20.75
C PRO A 50 -18.86 -1.59 20.18
N PRO A 51 -18.34 -2.48 19.30
CA PRO A 51 -17.05 -2.25 18.66
C PRO A 51 -17.05 -0.92 17.89
N PRO A 52 -16.04 -0.07 18.05
CA PRO A 52 -16.04 1.24 17.42
C PRO A 52 -15.86 1.13 15.89
N PRO A 53 -16.44 2.07 15.12
CA PRO A 53 -16.34 2.08 13.67
C PRO A 53 -14.90 2.23 13.21
N ASN A 54 -14.58 1.63 12.07
CA ASN A 54 -13.26 1.70 11.48
C ASN A 54 -13.08 3.02 10.70
N LEU A 55 -12.44 4.01 11.33
CA LEU A 55 -12.07 5.28 10.69
C LEU A 55 -10.71 5.22 9.98
N ARG A 56 -10.12 4.04 9.85
CA ARG A 56 -8.75 3.81 9.32
C ARG A 56 -8.75 2.92 8.08
N GLN A 57 -9.87 2.91 7.35
CA GLN A 57 -10.10 2.06 6.18
C GLN A 57 -9.23 2.46 4.97
N VAL A 58 -8.92 3.75 4.83
CA VAL A 58 -8.07 4.30 3.77
C VAL A 58 -7.20 5.40 4.35
N HIS A 59 -5.92 5.38 4.01
CA HIS A 59 -4.98 6.44 4.33
C HIS A 59 -4.59 7.18 3.04
N LEU A 60 -4.74 8.50 3.04
CA LEU A 60 -4.26 9.37 1.96
C LEU A 60 -2.99 10.07 2.44
N LEU A 61 -1.95 9.99 1.62
CA LEU A 61 -0.67 10.64 1.87
C LEU A 61 -0.36 11.52 0.66
N HIS A 62 0.04 12.76 0.93
CA HIS A 62 0.49 13.64 -0.14
C HIS A 62 1.83 13.16 -0.68
N ALA A 63 1.97 13.18 -2.00
CA ALA A 63 3.18 12.73 -2.67
C ALA A 63 4.42 13.54 -2.25
N GLU A 64 4.25 14.83 -1.92
CA GLU A 64 5.33 15.71 -1.45
C GLU A 64 6.01 15.19 -0.16
N ILE A 65 5.22 14.66 0.79
CA ILE A 65 5.72 14.11 2.06
C ILE A 65 6.64 12.90 1.80
N LEU A 66 6.31 12.11 0.79
CA LEU A 66 7.08 10.92 0.41
C LEU A 66 8.32 11.27 -0.41
N ALA A 67 8.27 12.36 -1.19
CA ALA A 67 9.39 12.85 -1.98
C ALA A 67 10.48 13.48 -1.10
N GLU A 68 10.11 14.22 -0.05
CA GLU A 68 11.07 14.91 0.84
C GLU A 68 11.95 13.95 1.66
N ARG A 69 11.45 12.75 1.99
CA ARG A 69 12.19 11.78 2.82
C ARG A 69 13.15 10.87 2.05
N ARG A 70 13.18 10.98 0.72
CA ARG A 70 14.09 10.21 -0.13
C ARG A 70 14.94 11.21 -0.90
N GLY A 71 16.27 11.10 -0.82
CA GLY A 71 17.16 11.66 -1.84
C GLY A 71 17.00 10.98 -3.21
N THR A 72 15.81 10.45 -3.54
CA THR A 72 15.55 9.53 -4.63
C THR A 72 14.11 9.69 -5.10
N LYS A 73 13.95 9.94 -6.41
CA LYS A 73 12.66 10.02 -7.13
C LYS A 73 11.69 8.91 -6.71
N LEU A 74 10.47 9.29 -6.35
CA LEU A 74 9.34 8.35 -6.35
C LEU A 74 9.16 7.85 -7.79
N ARG A 75 9.35 6.55 -8.01
CA ARG A 75 9.03 5.91 -9.28
C ARG A 75 7.56 5.52 -9.24
N PHE A 76 6.74 6.33 -9.90
CA PHE A 76 5.39 5.92 -10.28
C PHE A 76 5.52 5.03 -11.51
N ILE A 77 4.96 3.82 -11.43
CA ILE A 77 4.90 2.91 -12.56
C ILE A 77 3.61 3.26 -13.28
N ASP A 78 3.71 3.94 -14.41
CA ASP A 78 2.54 4.24 -15.22
C ASP A 78 2.02 2.93 -15.80
N GLY A 79 0.78 2.58 -15.48
CA GLY A 79 0.09 1.42 -16.02
C GLY A 79 -0.28 1.65 -17.49
N HIS A 80 0.69 1.54 -18.39
CA HIS A 80 0.46 1.32 -19.82
C HIS A 80 1.74 0.75 -20.48
N THR A 81 1.73 -0.54 -20.83
CA THR A 81 2.22 -1.07 -22.11
C THR A 81 1.76 -2.53 -22.24
N ASN A 82 0.78 -2.76 -23.13
CA ASN A 82 0.68 -4.03 -23.84
C ASN A 82 1.47 -3.84 -25.13
N ALA A 83 2.59 -4.53 -25.29
CA ALA A 83 3.11 -5.05 -26.56
C ALA A 83 4.45 -5.74 -26.29
N ASP A 84 4.74 -6.73 -27.12
CA ASP A 84 5.97 -7.50 -27.11
C ASP A 84 7.17 -6.66 -27.59
N ASP A 85 8.22 -6.57 -26.78
CA ASP A 85 9.53 -6.12 -27.22
C ASP A 85 10.61 -6.74 -26.34
N GLY A 86 11.29 -7.73 -26.92
CA GLY A 86 12.38 -8.45 -26.28
C GLY A 86 13.68 -7.64 -26.21
N GLY A 87 14.50 -8.05 -25.25
CA GLY A 87 15.96 -7.97 -25.31
C GLY A 87 16.60 -6.70 -24.76
N GLY A 88 17.47 -6.87 -23.75
CA GLY A 88 18.51 -5.89 -23.43
C GLY A 88 18.87 -5.80 -21.96
N ASP A 89 20.00 -6.41 -21.59
CA ASP A 89 20.57 -6.53 -20.26
C ASP A 89 20.90 -5.20 -19.56
N GLY A 90 20.93 -5.20 -18.21
CA GLY A 90 21.61 -4.14 -17.44
C GLY A 90 21.16 -3.96 -15.99
N ASP A 91 21.74 -4.77 -15.10
CA ASP A 91 22.07 -4.50 -13.69
C ASP A 91 21.01 -3.94 -12.74
N GLY A 92 20.52 -4.81 -11.86
CA GLY A 92 19.75 -4.43 -10.67
C GLY A 92 19.43 -5.62 -9.79
N ASP A 93 20.46 -6.21 -9.19
CA ASP A 93 20.33 -7.13 -8.06
C ASP A 93 19.53 -6.45 -6.93
N TRP A 94 18.27 -6.86 -6.78
CA TRP A 94 17.43 -6.55 -5.62
C TRP A 94 17.23 -7.84 -4.81
N THR A 95 18.31 -8.50 -4.42
CA THR A 95 18.25 -9.47 -3.35
C THR A 95 17.93 -8.75 -2.03
N ALA A 96 16.66 -8.85 -1.63
CA ALA A 96 16.25 -8.56 -0.26
C ALA A 96 16.81 -9.66 0.64
N GLU A 97 18.04 -9.47 1.14
CA GLU A 97 18.53 -10.26 2.26
C GLU A 97 18.13 -9.62 3.60
N PRO A 98 17.52 -10.39 4.53
CA PRO A 98 17.15 -9.89 5.83
C PRO A 98 18.37 -9.97 6.74
N VAL A 99 19.05 -8.86 7.01
CA VAL A 99 20.01 -8.83 8.11
C VAL A 99 19.26 -8.53 9.40
N CYS A 100 18.68 -9.58 9.98
CA CYS A 100 18.54 -9.67 11.43
C CYS A 100 19.86 -10.18 11.98
N ALA A 101 20.54 -9.39 12.81
CA ALA A 101 21.54 -9.90 13.75
C ALA A 101 21.63 -8.98 14.98
N ASN A 102 21.29 -9.58 16.12
CA ASN A 102 21.67 -9.33 17.53
C ASN A 102 22.14 -7.93 17.96
#